data_AF-A0AAJ0GRS2-F1
#
_entry.id   AF-A0AAJ0GRS2-F1
#
_cell.length_a   1.000
_cell.length_b   1.000
_cell.length_c   1.000
_cell.angle_alpha   90.00
_cell.angle_beta   90.00
_cell.angle_gamma   90.00
#
_symmetry.space_group_name_H-M   'P 1'
#
loop_
_entity.id
_entity.type
_entity.pdbx_description
1 polymer ?
#
loop_
_entity_poly.entity_id
_entity_poly.type
_entity_poly.pdbx_seq_one_letter_code
_entity_poly.pdbx_strand_id
1 'polypeptide(L)'
;MSVGLVAFLASWLPSLPSGPRPSVASHKLAKMVLDSYTYIFAIGSCFALLEAYNNGANNMANAWATSVSSRSVTYRQAMVLYTIFELTGAHAVGARTASTIKNGIIPCSAFGDNAGVQLLAFAYSSAGATL
;
A
#
# COMPACT_ATOMS: atom_id res chain seq x y z
N MET A 1 3.99 -11.73 14.45
CA MET A 1 4.54 -10.52 13.78
C MET A 1 5.00 -9.56 14.85
N SER A 2 6.27 -9.17 14.83
CA SER A 2 6.92 -8.40 15.90
C SER A 2 6.23 -7.05 16.12
N VAL A 3 6.03 -6.69 17.39
CA VAL A 3 5.35 -5.47 17.87
C VAL A 3 5.87 -4.18 17.20
N GLY A 4 7.11 -4.19 16.70
CA GLY A 4 7.72 -3.06 16.00
C GLY A 4 7.07 -2.67 14.67
N LEU A 5 6.56 -3.63 13.88
CA LEU A 5 5.91 -3.32 12.60
C LEU A 5 4.56 -2.62 12.81
N VAL A 6 3.82 -3.02 13.85
CA VAL A 6 2.54 -2.40 14.22
C VAL A 6 2.77 -0.98 14.76
N ALA A 7 3.84 -0.77 15.54
CA ALA A 7 4.20 0.55 16.06
C ALA A 7 4.65 1.53 14.96
N PHE A 8 5.42 1.05 13.97
CA PHE A 8 5.87 1.86 12.83
C PHE A 8 4.72 2.28 11.90
N LEU A 9 3.74 1.40 11.69
CA LEU A 9 2.54 1.73 10.93
C LEU A 9 1.60 2.67 11.70
N ALA A 10 1.55 2.55 13.03
CA ALA A 10 0.76 3.44 13.88
C ALA A 10 1.31 4.88 13.93
N SER A 11 2.62 5.09 13.76
CA SER A 11 3.20 6.45 13.69
C SER A 11 2.91 7.18 12.38
N TRP A 12 2.38 6.48 11.38
CA TRP A 12 1.95 7.04 10.10
C TRP A 12 0.45 7.39 10.08
N LEU A 13 -0.30 7.14 11.16
CA LEU A 13 -1.67 7.60 11.30
C LEU A 13 -1.69 9.08 11.73
N PRO A 14 -2.51 9.94 11.08
CA PRO A 14 -2.73 11.30 11.55
C PRO A 14 -3.14 11.29 13.02
N SER A 15 -2.55 12.18 13.83
CA SER A 15 -2.85 12.31 15.26
C SER A 15 -4.35 12.47 15.48
N LEU A 16 -4.98 11.42 16.01
CA LEU A 16 -6.41 11.42 16.31
C LEU A 16 -6.72 12.55 17.30
N PRO A 17 -7.81 13.31 17.10
CA PRO A 17 -8.25 14.34 18.05
C PRO A 17 -8.37 13.74 19.45
N SER A 18 -7.90 14.46 20.47
CA SER A 18 -8.01 14.07 21.88
C SER A 18 -9.46 14.17 22.36
N GLY A 19 -10.30 13.24 21.92
CA GLY A 19 -11.63 13.01 22.45
C GLY A 19 -11.61 12.26 23.78
N PRO A 20 -12.78 12.06 24.43
CA PRO A 20 -12.91 11.27 25.65
C PRO A 20 -12.25 9.90 25.48
N ARG A 21 -11.44 9.47 26.47
CA ARG A 21 -10.74 8.17 26.40
C ARG A 21 -11.77 7.07 26.14
N PRO A 22 -11.62 6.27 25.07
CA PRO A 22 -12.53 5.16 24.82
C PRO A 22 -12.53 4.25 26.04
N SER A 23 -13.72 3.85 26.50
CA SER A 23 -13.83 2.93 27.63
C SER A 23 -13.03 1.66 27.36
N VAL A 24 -12.59 0.95 28.41
CA VAL A 24 -11.82 -0.30 28.26
C VAL A 24 -12.57 -1.33 27.41
N ALA A 25 -13.92 -1.30 27.45
CA ALA A 25 -14.79 -2.08 26.57
C ALA A 25 -14.68 -1.63 25.11
N SER A 26 -14.74 -0.31 24.84
CA SER A 26 -14.56 0.25 23.49
C SER A 26 -13.20 -0.09 22.88
N HIS A 27 -12.12 -0.09 23.68
CA HIS A 27 -10.79 -0.50 23.22
C HIS A 27 -10.71 -2.01 22.93
N LYS A 28 -11.31 -2.86 23.77
CA LYS A 28 -11.41 -4.30 23.50
C LYS A 28 -12.25 -4.61 22.26
N LEU A 29 -13.36 -3.90 22.07
CA LEU A 29 -14.20 -4.04 20.88
C LEU A 29 -13.46 -3.62 19.61
N ALA A 30 -12.78 -2.47 19.62
CA ALA A 30 -11.96 -2.03 18.51
C ALA A 30 -10.84 -3.03 18.18
N LYS A 31 -10.16 -3.57 19.22
CA LYS A 31 -9.13 -4.60 19.05
C LYS A 31 -9.69 -5.90 18.46
N MET A 32 -10.83 -6.39 18.96
CA MET A 32 -11.48 -7.60 18.41
C MET A 32 -11.93 -7.42 16.96
N VAL A 33 -12.43 -6.23 16.61
CA VAL A 33 -12.82 -5.89 15.23
C VAL A 33 -11.58 -5.81 14.32
N LEU A 34 -10.49 -5.17 14.75
CA LEU A 34 -9.25 -5.11 13.96
C LEU A 34 -8.60 -6.49 13.79
N ASP A 35 -8.55 -7.30 14.85
CA ASP A 35 -7.97 -8.65 14.81
C ASP A 35 -8.71 -9.52 13.76
N SER A 36 -10.02 -9.32 13.58
CA SER A 36 -10.83 -10.06 12.60
C SER A 36 -10.45 -9.74 11.14
N TYR A 37 -10.02 -8.52 10.84
CA TYR A 37 -9.63 -8.08 9.48
C TYR A 37 -8.13 -8.15 9.21
N THR A 38 -7.33 -8.38 10.25
CA THR A 38 -5.87 -8.36 10.16
C THR A 38 -5.34 -9.39 9.16
N TYR A 39 -5.96 -10.57 9.07
CA TYR A 39 -5.51 -11.60 8.13
C TYR A 39 -5.74 -11.22 6.66
N ILE A 40 -6.93 -10.66 6.33
CA ILE A 40 -7.28 -10.21 4.97
C ILE A 40 -6.35 -9.07 4.58
N PHE A 41 -6.14 -8.13 5.50
CA PHE A 41 -5.25 -7.00 5.28
C PHE A 41 -3.81 -7.44 5.06
N ALA A 42 -3.31 -8.40 5.86
CA ALA A 42 -1.95 -8.91 5.73
C ALA A 42 -1.74 -9.61 4.37
N ILE A 43 -2.65 -10.51 3.99
CA ILE A 43 -2.57 -11.24 2.72
C ILE A 43 -2.73 -10.28 1.53
N GLY A 44 -3.72 -9.38 1.57
CA GLY A 44 -3.93 -8.37 0.53
C GLY A 44 -2.73 -7.45 0.37
N SER A 45 -2.08 -7.05 1.46
CA SER A 45 -0.86 -6.25 1.42
C SER A 45 0.31 -7.00 0.78
N CYS A 46 0.44 -8.31 1.02
CA CYS A 46 1.45 -9.13 0.34
C CYS A 46 1.24 -9.13 -1.17
N PHE A 47 0.01 -9.32 -1.65
CA PHE A 47 -0.29 -9.26 -3.09
C PHE A 47 -0.07 -7.87 -3.67
N ALA A 48 -0.49 -6.80 -2.99
CA ALA A 48 -0.23 -5.43 -3.43
C ALA A 48 1.27 -5.11 -3.53
N LEU A 49 2.11 -5.67 -2.65
CA LEU A 49 3.57 -5.53 -2.74
C LEU A 49 4.14 -6.31 -3.93
N LEU A 50 3.62 -7.51 -4.21
CA LEU A 50 4.00 -8.27 -5.41
C LEU A 50 3.58 -7.53 -6.69
N GLU A 51 2.40 -6.91 -6.71
CA GLU A 51 1.91 -6.10 -7.83
C GLU A 51 2.84 -4.91 -8.07
N ALA A 52 3.20 -4.20 -6.99
CA ALA A 52 4.12 -3.08 -7.05
C ALA A 52 5.51 -3.50 -7.55
N TYR A 53 6.00 -4.66 -7.14
CA TYR A 53 7.28 -5.20 -7.62
C TYR A 53 7.24 -5.54 -9.11
N ASN A 54 6.20 -6.24 -9.56
CA ASN A 54 6.06 -6.64 -10.97
C ASN A 54 5.93 -5.41 -11.88
N ASN A 55 5.05 -4.47 -11.54
CA ASN A 55 4.91 -3.23 -12.29
C ASN A 55 6.19 -2.40 -12.25
N GLY A 56 6.80 -2.22 -11.07
CA GLY A 56 8.05 -1.48 -10.91
C GLY A 56 9.17 -2.03 -11.79
N ALA A 57 9.37 -3.35 -11.82
CA ALA A 57 10.37 -3.98 -12.68
C ALA A 57 10.10 -3.74 -14.18
N ASN A 58 8.83 -3.81 -14.61
CA ASN A 58 8.42 -3.52 -15.98
C ASN A 58 8.68 -2.05 -16.35
N ASN A 59 8.33 -1.12 -15.46
CA ASN A 59 8.58 0.31 -15.63
C ASN A 59 10.08 0.64 -15.71
N MET A 60 10.89 0.02 -14.84
CA MET A 60 12.34 0.18 -14.84
C MET A 60 12.95 -0.31 -16.16
N ALA A 61 12.56 -1.49 -16.65
CA ALA A 61 13.08 -2.02 -17.90
C ALA A 61 12.79 -1.07 -19.07
N ASN A 62 11.56 -0.54 -19.15
CA ASN A 62 11.18 0.41 -20.20
C ASN A 62 11.93 1.75 -20.09
N ALA A 63 12.10 2.29 -18.87
CA ALA A 63 12.75 3.58 -18.67
C ALA A 63 14.28 3.56 -18.85
N TRP A 64 14.94 2.44 -18.52
CA TRP A 64 16.40 2.37 -18.47
C TRP A 64 17.04 1.53 -19.58
N ALA A 65 16.26 0.84 -20.43
CA ALA A 65 16.78 -0.01 -21.50
C ALA A 65 17.77 0.70 -22.43
N THR A 66 17.43 1.90 -22.90
CA THR A 66 18.26 2.68 -23.84
C THR A 66 19.52 3.24 -23.21
N SER A 67 19.44 3.70 -21.95
CA SER A 67 20.59 4.25 -21.22
C SER A 67 21.61 3.16 -20.87
N VAL A 68 21.13 1.95 -20.55
CA VAL A 68 21.99 0.79 -20.29
C VAL A 68 22.55 0.21 -21.59
N SER A 69 21.75 0.11 -22.66
CA SER A 69 22.21 -0.44 -23.95
C SER A 69 23.20 0.47 -24.68
N SER A 70 23.06 1.80 -24.56
CA SER A 70 24.01 2.79 -25.06
C SER A 70 25.31 2.87 -24.25
N ARG A 71 25.42 2.13 -23.14
CA ARG A 71 26.55 2.18 -22.20
C ARG A 71 26.73 3.55 -21.53
N SER A 72 25.70 4.41 -21.56
CA SER A 72 25.71 5.70 -20.87
C SER A 72 25.68 5.52 -19.36
N VAL A 73 25.02 4.47 -18.88
CA VAL A 73 24.90 4.12 -17.46
C VAL A 73 25.05 2.60 -17.31
N THR A 74 25.76 2.14 -16.29
CA THR A 74 25.86 0.69 -16.00
C THR A 74 24.57 0.15 -15.38
N TYR A 75 24.33 -1.15 -15.51
CA TYR A 75 23.17 -1.80 -14.90
C TYR A 75 23.05 -1.51 -13.39
N ARG A 76 24.16 -1.58 -12.65
CA ARG A 76 24.17 -1.30 -11.20
C ARG A 76 23.79 0.16 -10.89
N GLN A 77 24.28 1.12 -11.67
CA GLN A 77 23.92 2.53 -11.50
C GLN A 77 22.45 2.76 -11.80
N ALA A 78 21.90 2.14 -12.85
CA ALA A 78 20.49 2.23 -13.18
C ALA A 78 19.60 1.73 -12.03
N MET A 79 19.94 0.60 -11.39
CA MET A 79 19.17 0.08 -10.24
C MET A 79 19.15 1.05 -9.05
N VAL A 80 20.31 1.67 -8.74
CA VAL A 80 20.43 2.62 -7.62
C VAL A 80 19.62 3.89 -7.90
N LEU A 81 19.79 4.46 -9.10
CA LEU A 81 19.05 5.65 -9.51
C LEU A 81 17.54 5.38 -9.54
N TYR A 82 17.12 4.25 -10.12
CA TYR A 82 15.72 3.82 -10.15
C TYR A 82 15.14 3.78 -8.74
N THR A 83 15.82 3.12 -7.79
CA THR A 83 15.34 3.01 -6.41
C THR A 83 15.14 4.38 -5.77
N ILE A 84 16.09 5.31 -5.95
CA ILE A 84 16.00 6.66 -5.37
C ILE A 84 14.83 7.44 -5.99
N PHE A 85 14.74 7.48 -7.32
CA PHE A 85 13.70 8.26 -8.00
C PHE A 85 12.31 7.66 -7.84
N GLU A 86 12.16 6.33 -7.86
CA GLU A 86 10.89 5.65 -7.66
C GLU A 86 10.36 5.86 -6.23
N LEU A 87 11.21 5.67 -5.20
CA LEU A 87 10.81 5.93 -3.82
C LEU A 87 10.49 7.40 -3.57
N THR A 88 11.27 8.32 -4.16
CA THR A 88 11.03 9.75 -4.03
C THR A 88 9.71 10.15 -4.69
N GLY A 89 9.41 9.62 -5.89
CA GLY A 89 8.16 9.86 -6.60
C GLY A 89 6.95 9.30 -5.83
N ALA A 90 7.06 8.05 -5.37
CA ALA A 90 6.02 7.41 -4.55
C ALA A 90 5.70 8.24 -3.30
N HIS A 91 6.71 8.76 -2.60
CA HIS A 91 6.52 9.58 -1.40
C HIS A 91 6.00 11.00 -1.72
N ALA A 92 6.53 11.66 -2.75
CA ALA A 92 6.21 13.06 -3.03
C ALA A 92 4.83 13.25 -3.67
N VAL A 93 4.41 12.35 -4.56
CA VAL A 93 3.18 12.51 -5.35
C VAL A 93 2.20 11.34 -5.23
N GLY A 94 2.60 10.22 -4.64
CA GLY A 94 1.80 9.00 -4.57
C GLY A 94 0.46 9.16 -3.82
N ALA A 95 0.42 9.96 -2.75
CA ALA A 95 -0.82 10.19 -2.00
C ALA A 95 -1.91 10.86 -2.85
N ARG A 96 -1.52 11.79 -3.73
CA ARG A 96 -2.45 12.49 -4.62
C ARG A 96 -3.00 11.53 -5.68
N THR A 97 -2.15 10.77 -6.36
CA THR A 97 -2.58 9.83 -7.40
C THR A 97 -3.44 8.70 -6.83
N ALA A 98 -3.07 8.15 -5.67
CA ALA A 98 -3.87 7.14 -4.97
C ALA A 98 -5.27 7.66 -4.61
N SER A 99 -5.40 8.92 -4.20
CA SER A 99 -6.71 9.53 -3.90
C SER A 99 -7.62 9.62 -5.13
N THR A 100 -7.04 9.89 -6.30
CA THR A 100 -7.79 9.96 -7.57
C THR A 100 -8.26 8.57 -8.01
N ILE A 101 -7.41 7.55 -7.89
CA ILE A 101 -7.74 6.16 -8.27
C ILE A 101 -8.82 5.59 -7.32
N LYS A 102 -8.64 5.74 -6.01
CA LYS A 102 -9.58 5.25 -4.97
C LYS A 102 -11.00 5.74 -5.22
N ASN A 103 -11.16 7.00 -5.63
CA ASN A 103 -12.47 7.63 -5.77
C ASN A 103 -13.07 7.47 -7.18
N GLY A 104 -12.28 7.05 -8.17
CA GLY A 104 -12.68 7.04 -9.58
C GLY A 104 -13.17 5.69 -10.12
N ILE A 105 -12.88 4.57 -9.45
CA ILE A 105 -13.19 3.23 -9.99
C ILE A 105 -14.37 2.56 -9.27
N ILE A 106 -14.31 2.42 -7.93
CA ILE A 106 -15.40 1.83 -7.13
C ILE A 106 -15.67 2.73 -5.93
N PRO A 107 -16.84 3.40 -5.85
CA PRO A 107 -17.14 4.28 -4.72
C PRO A 107 -17.25 3.45 -3.42
N CYS A 108 -16.74 3.98 -2.31
CA CYS A 108 -16.78 3.27 -1.02
C CYS A 108 -18.22 2.97 -0.55
N SER A 109 -19.21 3.76 -1.01
CA SER A 109 -20.63 3.52 -0.75
C SER A 109 -21.17 2.23 -1.38
N ALA A 110 -20.50 1.68 -2.41
CA ALA A 110 -20.90 0.42 -3.04
C ALA A 110 -20.81 -0.78 -2.09
N PHE A 111 -20.04 -0.67 -1.00
CA PHE A 111 -19.84 -1.75 -0.02
C PHE A 111 -20.78 -1.67 1.19
N GLY A 112 -21.72 -0.71 1.23
CA GLY A 112 -22.73 -0.60 2.29
C GLY A 112 -22.15 -0.53 3.71
N ASP A 113 -21.08 0.26 3.89
CA ASP A 113 -20.30 0.38 5.14
C ASP A 113 -19.72 -0.94 5.70
N ASN A 114 -19.67 -1.99 4.87
CA ASN A 114 -19.09 -3.26 5.25
C ASN A 114 -17.60 -3.30 4.93
N ALA A 115 -16.78 -2.88 5.89
CA ALA A 115 -15.32 -2.83 5.77
C ALA A 115 -14.69 -4.20 5.43
N GLY A 116 -15.31 -5.30 5.86
CA GLY A 116 -14.84 -6.65 5.56
C GLY A 116 -14.93 -7.00 4.09
N VAL A 117 -16.09 -6.75 3.48
CA VAL A 117 -16.31 -6.99 2.05
C VAL A 117 -15.43 -6.05 1.20
N GLN A 118 -15.27 -4.80 1.63
CA GLN A 118 -14.39 -3.84 0.96
C GLN A 118 -12.92 -4.29 0.97
N LEU A 119 -12.38 -4.71 2.13
CA LEU A 119 -11.01 -5.21 2.23
C LEU A 119 -10.81 -6.50 1.42
N LEU A 120 -11.78 -7.41 1.44
CA LEU A 120 -11.74 -8.64 0.65
C LEU A 120 -11.75 -8.35 -0.85
N ALA A 121 -12.57 -7.40 -1.30
CA ALA A 121 -12.64 -7.00 -2.70
C ALA A 121 -11.31 -6.42 -3.19
N PHE A 122 -10.67 -5.54 -2.41
CA PHE A 122 -9.35 -5.00 -2.76
C PHE A 122 -8.26 -6.09 -2.74
N ALA A 123 -8.28 -6.99 -1.75
CA ALA A 123 -7.32 -8.10 -1.70
C ALA A 123 -7.45 -9.01 -2.93
N TYR A 124 -8.68 -9.35 -3.35
CA TYR A 124 -8.92 -10.13 -4.55
C TYR A 124 -8.50 -9.40 -5.83
N SER A 125 -8.78 -8.10 -5.94
CA SER A 125 -8.33 -7.27 -7.06
C SER A 125 -6.81 -7.27 -7.19
N SER A 126 -6.08 -7.07 -6.08
CA SER A 126 -4.61 -7.11 -6.09
C SER A 126 -4.07 -8.50 -6.45
N ALA A 127 -4.69 -9.57 -5.95
CA ALA A 127 -4.27 -10.93 -6.28
C ALA A 127 -4.48 -11.25 -7.77
N GLY A 128 -5.60 -10.77 -8.36
CA GLY A 128 -5.86 -10.91 -9.79
C GLY A 128 -4.89 -10.11 -10.66
N ALA A 129 -4.44 -8.94 -10.21
CA ALA A 129 -3.46 -8.13 -10.95
C ALA A 129 -2.04 -8.72 -10.93
N THR A 130 -1.72 -9.54 -9.93
CA THR A 130 -0.39 -10.16 -9.79
C THR A 130 -0.17 -11.44 -10.60
N LEU A 131 -1.25 -12.11 -11.02
CA LEU A 131 -1.24 -13.39 -11.73
C LEU A 131 -1.31 -13.17 -13.24
#